data_AF-X1LDG9-F1
#
_entry.id   AF-X1LDG9-F1
#
_cell.length_a   1.000
_cell.length_b   1.000
_cell.length_c   1.000
_cell.angle_alpha   90.00
_cell.angle_beta   90.00
_cell.angle_gamma   90.00
#
_symmetry.space_group_name_H-M   'P 1'
#
loop_
_entity.id
_entity.type
_entity.pdbx_description
1 polymer ?
#
loop_
_entity_poly.entity_id
_entity_poly.type
_entity_poly.pdbx_seq_one_letter_code
_entity_poly.pdbx_strand_id
1 'polypeptide(L)'
;MPDFDMFQSSDIYADTFARMLAISGSPIYLTDKPDNINVDTVRKLVLPSGEIPKYDSIAEVLESRLFIDPYAGGNVLVAFARKRDSITLGIFNVAETGQSCSGQILINELNLQGERFIAYSDKEQFETHIVDIDGFVEFSLKNMESDLITLSPVKDGFGLIGVINYFAAPATVEFVEVKDGTCYISLKSPGLLVGYCENEPRRVVCGGKNLTRTESLPAMGCYSWHESILSVCADSTNMEIQTMG
;
A
#
# COMPACT_ATOMS: atom_id res chain seq x y z
N MET A 1 -7.49 -5.24 20.01
CA MET A 1 -6.72 -5.76 18.87
C MET A 1 -7.32 -7.11 18.52
N PRO A 2 -7.83 -7.30 17.29
CA PRO A 2 -8.39 -8.57 16.86
C PRO A 2 -7.29 -9.64 16.76
N ASP A 3 -7.68 -10.91 16.92
CA ASP A 3 -6.79 -12.05 16.78
C ASP A 3 -7.35 -12.97 15.67
N PHE A 4 -6.59 -13.15 14.59
CA PHE A 4 -7.03 -13.84 13.37
C PHE A 4 -6.58 -15.31 13.31
N ASP A 5 -6.12 -15.86 14.43
CA ASP A 5 -5.53 -17.19 14.53
C ASP A 5 -4.19 -17.34 13.77
N MET A 6 -3.63 -18.54 13.80
CA MET A 6 -2.31 -18.87 13.27
C MET A 6 -2.23 -18.63 11.77
N PHE A 7 -1.07 -18.12 11.32
CA PHE A 7 -0.77 -17.96 9.90
C PHE A 7 0.05 -19.13 9.37
N GLN A 8 -0.49 -19.84 8.37
CA GLN A 8 0.25 -20.83 7.61
C GLN A 8 0.66 -20.23 6.26
N SER A 9 1.90 -19.73 6.18
CA SER A 9 2.46 -19.06 4.99
C SER A 9 2.62 -19.98 3.77
N SER A 10 2.67 -21.30 3.99
CA SER A 10 2.68 -22.32 2.93
C SER A 10 1.33 -22.65 2.34
N ASP A 11 0.23 -22.15 2.91
CA ASP A 11 -1.10 -22.41 2.37
C ASP A 11 -1.25 -21.82 0.96
N ILE A 12 -2.06 -22.46 0.13
CA ILE A 12 -2.29 -22.04 -1.26
C ILE A 12 -2.94 -20.66 -1.35
N TYR A 13 -3.61 -20.19 -0.29
CA TYR A 13 -4.26 -18.89 -0.18
C TYR A 13 -3.54 -17.95 0.80
N ALA A 14 -2.31 -18.28 1.20
CA ALA A 14 -1.53 -17.51 2.15
C ALA A 14 -1.29 -16.06 1.70
N ASP A 15 -1.16 -15.79 0.40
CA ASP A 15 -0.98 -14.44 -0.14
C ASP A 15 -2.19 -13.54 0.15
N THR A 16 -3.40 -14.11 0.07
CA THR A 16 -4.64 -13.40 0.38
C THR A 16 -4.80 -13.18 1.88
N PHE A 17 -4.50 -14.19 2.69
CA PHE A 17 -4.56 -14.06 4.14
C PHE A 17 -3.49 -13.09 4.68
N ALA A 18 -2.29 -13.07 4.09
CA ALA A 18 -1.24 -12.12 4.44
C ALA A 18 -1.67 -10.67 4.23
N ARG A 19 -2.38 -10.35 3.14
CA ARG A 19 -2.95 -9.00 2.93
C ARG A 19 -3.94 -8.61 4.03
N MET A 20 -4.80 -9.54 4.44
CA MET A 20 -5.71 -9.32 5.57
C MET A 20 -4.93 -9.05 6.86
N LEU A 21 -3.94 -9.89 7.18
CA LEU A 21 -3.10 -9.71 8.36
C LEU A 21 -2.41 -8.34 8.35
N ALA A 22 -1.87 -7.91 7.20
CA ALA A 22 -1.14 -6.65 7.05
C ALA A 22 -1.98 -5.42 7.43
N ILE A 23 -3.29 -5.42 7.15
CA ILE A 23 -4.19 -4.30 7.46
C ILE A 23 -4.97 -4.49 8.77
N SER A 24 -5.11 -5.71 9.26
CA SER A 24 -5.95 -6.04 10.41
C SER A 24 -5.50 -5.41 11.75
N GLY A 25 -4.20 -5.18 11.89
CA GLY A 25 -3.57 -4.85 13.17
C GLY A 25 -3.43 -6.05 14.12
N SER A 26 -3.67 -7.28 13.66
CA SER A 26 -3.53 -8.49 14.48
C SER A 26 -2.07 -8.85 14.74
N PRO A 27 -1.80 -9.65 15.79
CA PRO A 27 -0.55 -10.40 15.86
C PRO A 27 -0.40 -11.33 14.65
N ILE A 28 0.85 -11.66 14.31
CA ILE A 28 1.17 -12.63 13.28
C ILE A 28 2.04 -13.70 13.92
N TYR A 29 1.53 -14.93 13.98
CA TYR A 29 2.24 -16.08 14.53
C TYR A 29 2.17 -17.23 13.53
N LEU A 30 3.36 -17.68 13.10
CA LEU A 30 3.51 -18.71 12.08
C LEU A 30 3.26 -20.09 12.68
N THR A 31 2.50 -20.93 11.96
CA THR A 31 2.32 -22.36 12.29
C THR A 31 2.96 -23.30 11.27
N ASP A 32 3.64 -22.76 10.27
CA ASP A 32 4.39 -23.57 9.31
C ASP A 32 5.44 -24.43 10.00
N LYS A 33 5.73 -25.59 9.40
CA LYS A 33 6.96 -26.28 9.71
C LYS A 33 8.15 -25.40 9.28
N PRO A 34 9.27 -25.37 10.03
CA PRO A 34 10.40 -24.48 9.73
C PRO A 34 10.96 -24.60 8.30
N ASP A 35 10.88 -25.79 7.71
CA ASP A 35 11.34 -26.12 6.37
C ASP A 35 10.33 -25.79 5.26
N ASN A 36 9.11 -25.35 5.63
CA ASN A 36 8.02 -25.08 4.69
C ASN A 36 7.54 -23.62 4.74
N ILE A 37 8.30 -22.70 5.33
CA ILE A 37 7.91 -21.29 5.39
C ILE A 37 7.99 -20.66 4.00
N ASN A 38 6.92 -19.98 3.57
CA ASN A 38 6.97 -19.10 2.40
C ASN A 38 7.64 -17.78 2.78
N VAL A 39 8.98 -17.75 2.66
CA VAL A 39 9.81 -16.62 3.09
C VAL A 39 9.46 -15.32 2.36
N ASP A 40 9.10 -15.41 1.07
CA ASP A 40 8.78 -14.22 0.28
C ASP A 40 7.49 -13.54 0.76
N THR A 41 6.47 -14.32 1.13
CA THR A 41 5.23 -13.78 1.72
C THR A 41 5.49 -13.19 3.10
N VAL A 42 6.24 -13.90 3.95
CA VAL A 42 6.57 -13.43 5.31
C VAL A 42 7.38 -12.13 5.29
N ARG A 43 8.35 -12.00 4.37
CA ARG A 43 9.16 -10.79 4.22
C ARG A 43 8.36 -9.54 3.84
N LYS A 44 7.18 -9.70 3.23
CA LYS A 44 6.28 -8.58 2.93
C LYS A 44 5.48 -8.11 4.15
N LEU A 45 5.42 -8.91 5.22
CA LEU A 45 4.70 -8.60 6.47
C LEU A 45 5.58 -7.99 7.57
N VAL A 46 6.90 -8.20 7.50
CA VAL A 46 7.84 -7.84 8.58
C VAL A 46 9.04 -7.06 8.04
N LEU A 47 9.43 -6.01 8.74
CA LEU A 47 10.62 -5.23 8.43
C LEU A 47 11.89 -6.02 8.75
N PRO A 48 13.05 -5.65 8.19
CA PRO A 48 14.34 -6.28 8.52
C PRO A 48 14.71 -6.17 10.00
N SER A 49 14.15 -5.18 10.71
CA SER A 49 14.29 -5.01 12.17
C SER A 49 13.52 -6.05 12.98
N GLY A 50 12.61 -6.81 12.37
CA GLY A 50 11.66 -7.69 13.05
C GLY A 50 10.35 -7.00 13.47
N GLU A 51 10.23 -5.68 13.25
CA GLU A 51 8.99 -4.95 13.49
C GLU A 51 7.94 -5.25 12.41
N ILE A 52 6.68 -5.41 12.82
CA ILE A 52 5.54 -5.46 11.89
C ILE A 52 5.09 -4.00 11.65
N PRO A 53 5.07 -3.50 10.40
CA PRO A 53 4.53 -2.16 10.10
C PRO A 53 3.05 -2.10 10.49
N LYS A 54 2.66 -1.08 11.26
CA LYS A 54 1.30 -0.92 11.79
C LYS A 54 0.62 0.36 11.30
N TYR A 55 -0.64 0.19 10.91
CA TYR A 55 -1.61 1.25 10.76
C TYR A 55 -1.97 1.86 12.13
N ASP A 56 -2.53 3.06 12.12
CA ASP A 56 -2.93 3.81 13.32
C ASP A 56 -4.31 3.37 13.81
N SER A 57 -5.13 2.77 12.92
CA SER A 57 -6.41 2.15 13.23
C SER A 57 -6.32 0.62 13.14
N ILE A 58 -7.28 -0.05 13.79
CA ILE A 58 -7.61 -1.44 13.44
C ILE A 58 -8.35 -1.47 12.10
N ALA A 59 -8.39 -2.64 11.44
CA ALA A 59 -9.18 -2.77 10.23
C ALA A 59 -10.68 -2.57 10.51
N GLU A 60 -11.33 -1.78 9.67
CA GLU A 60 -12.76 -1.50 9.68
C GLU A 60 -13.39 -2.05 8.39
N VAL A 61 -14.60 -2.59 8.45
CA VAL A 61 -15.34 -3.02 7.26
C VAL A 61 -15.93 -1.79 6.57
N LEU A 62 -15.86 -1.74 5.24
CA LEU A 62 -16.47 -0.67 4.47
C LEU A 62 -17.99 -0.64 4.71
N GLU A 63 -18.52 0.54 5.06
CA GLU A 63 -19.91 0.68 5.51
C GLU A 63 -20.92 0.16 4.48
N SER A 64 -20.71 0.47 3.19
CA SER A 64 -21.55 0.00 2.08
C SER A 64 -21.56 -1.52 1.92
N ARG A 65 -20.61 -2.24 2.55
CA ARG A 65 -20.46 -3.70 2.50
C ARG A 65 -20.79 -4.40 3.82
N LEU A 66 -21.08 -3.66 4.89
CA LEU A 66 -21.25 -4.20 6.23
C LEU A 66 -22.35 -5.27 6.35
N PHE A 67 -23.45 -5.12 5.59
CA PHE A 67 -24.61 -6.02 5.62
C PHE A 67 -24.69 -6.94 4.39
N ILE A 68 -23.62 -7.03 3.62
CA ILE A 68 -23.54 -7.87 2.43
C ILE A 68 -22.70 -9.11 2.77
N ASP A 69 -23.25 -10.29 2.56
CA ASP A 69 -22.52 -11.54 2.75
C ASP A 69 -21.49 -11.74 1.62
N PRO A 70 -20.18 -11.69 1.91
CA PRO A 70 -19.14 -11.88 0.91
C PRO A 70 -18.99 -13.36 0.47
N TYR A 71 -19.58 -14.31 1.21
CA TYR A 71 -19.47 -15.76 0.94
C TYR A 71 -20.53 -16.26 -0.05
N ALA A 72 -21.76 -15.73 0.03
CA ALA A 72 -22.88 -16.12 -0.85
C ALA A 72 -22.65 -15.84 -2.35
N GLY A 73 -21.62 -15.06 -2.68
CA GLY A 73 -21.16 -14.82 -4.04
C GLY A 73 -21.63 -13.49 -4.66
N GLY A 74 -20.90 -13.03 -5.68
CA GLY A 74 -21.17 -11.78 -6.39
C GLY A 74 -20.76 -10.53 -5.60
N ASN A 75 -20.13 -10.72 -4.44
CA ASN A 75 -19.68 -9.67 -3.55
C ASN A 75 -18.28 -9.98 -3.02
N VAL A 76 -17.61 -8.93 -2.55
CA VAL A 76 -16.27 -8.99 -1.96
C VAL A 76 -16.34 -8.51 -0.52
N LEU A 77 -15.48 -9.07 0.33
CA LEU A 77 -15.20 -8.47 1.63
C LEU A 77 -14.28 -7.27 1.39
N VAL A 78 -14.66 -6.10 1.91
CA VAL A 78 -13.84 -4.89 1.85
C VAL A 78 -13.59 -4.41 3.27
N ALA A 79 -12.32 -4.43 3.67
CA ALA A 79 -11.87 -3.87 4.94
C ALA A 79 -10.81 -2.81 4.67
N PHE A 80 -10.60 -1.88 5.58
CA PHE A 80 -9.58 -0.86 5.42
C PHE A 80 -8.90 -0.49 6.74
N ALA A 81 -7.69 0.03 6.65
CA ALA A 81 -6.98 0.61 7.79
C ALA A 81 -6.31 1.94 7.40
N ARG A 82 -6.10 2.83 8.38
CA ARG A 82 -5.59 4.18 8.15
C ARG A 82 -4.20 4.37 8.71
N LYS A 83 -3.36 5.09 7.96
CA LYS A 83 -2.04 5.55 8.40
C LYS A 83 -1.94 7.04 8.10
N ARG A 84 -1.93 7.87 9.14
CA ARG A 84 -2.10 9.33 9.01
C ARG A 84 -3.34 9.62 8.14
N ASP A 85 -3.16 10.38 7.07
CA ASP A 85 -4.22 10.76 6.13
C ASP A 85 -4.40 9.75 4.98
N SER A 86 -3.61 8.67 4.94
CA SER A 86 -3.71 7.61 3.93
C SER A 86 -4.60 6.47 4.42
N ILE A 87 -5.24 5.78 3.48
CA ILE A 87 -6.02 4.58 3.72
C ILE A 87 -5.52 3.44 2.83
N THR A 88 -5.54 2.22 3.34
CA THR A 88 -5.36 1.01 2.53
C THR A 88 -6.59 0.15 2.66
N LEU A 89 -7.25 -0.11 1.53
CA LEU A 89 -8.35 -1.04 1.36
C LEU A 89 -7.78 -2.43 1.07
N GLY A 90 -8.22 -3.43 1.81
CA GLY A 90 -8.13 -4.82 1.39
C GLY A 90 -9.45 -5.27 0.78
N ILE A 91 -9.39 -5.73 -0.47
CA ILE A 91 -10.55 -6.26 -1.20
C ILE A 91 -10.31 -7.76 -1.38
N PHE A 92 -11.24 -8.58 -0.90
CA PHE A 92 -11.08 -10.04 -0.83
C PHE A 92 -12.28 -10.74 -1.48
N ASN A 93 -12.03 -11.54 -2.52
CA ASN A 93 -13.04 -12.42 -3.09
C ASN A 93 -13.01 -13.78 -2.39
N VAL A 94 -13.89 -13.98 -1.41
CA VAL A 94 -14.01 -15.21 -0.61
C VAL A 94 -15.26 -16.02 -0.97
N ALA A 95 -15.85 -15.78 -2.14
CA ALA A 95 -17.11 -16.40 -2.54
C ALA A 95 -17.04 -17.93 -2.55
N GLU A 96 -18.01 -18.62 -1.95
CA GLU A 96 -18.06 -20.09 -1.92
C GLU A 96 -18.29 -20.69 -3.31
N THR A 97 -18.96 -19.93 -4.17
CA THR A 97 -19.38 -20.36 -5.50
C THR A 97 -18.22 -20.48 -6.49
N GLY A 98 -17.02 -20.02 -6.12
CA GLY A 98 -15.84 -20.04 -6.99
C GLY A 98 -15.84 -18.96 -8.08
N GLN A 99 -16.78 -18.03 -8.06
CA GLN A 99 -16.90 -17.01 -9.11
C GLN A 99 -15.92 -15.85 -8.94
N SER A 100 -15.55 -15.23 -10.06
CA SER A 100 -14.84 -13.94 -10.05
C SER A 100 -15.79 -12.81 -9.67
N CYS A 101 -15.27 -11.79 -9.01
CA CYS A 101 -16.00 -10.59 -8.64
C CYS A 101 -15.25 -9.35 -9.15
N SER A 102 -15.99 -8.42 -9.74
CA SER A 102 -15.44 -7.14 -10.21
C SER A 102 -16.37 -6.02 -9.78
N GLY A 103 -15.82 -4.82 -9.60
CA GLY A 103 -16.61 -3.68 -9.17
C GLY A 103 -15.77 -2.44 -8.96
N GLN A 104 -16.40 -1.46 -8.32
CA GLN A 104 -15.82 -0.16 -8.02
C GLN A 104 -16.00 0.16 -6.54
N ILE A 105 -15.04 0.88 -5.97
CA ILE A 105 -15.11 1.50 -4.65
C ILE A 105 -15.07 3.00 -4.86
N LEU A 106 -16.10 3.71 -4.37
CA LEU A 106 -16.16 5.16 -4.51
C LEU A 106 -15.20 5.79 -3.50
N ILE A 107 -14.54 6.89 -3.86
CA ILE A 107 -13.58 7.50 -2.92
C ILE A 107 -14.32 8.23 -1.79
N ASN A 108 -15.49 8.81 -2.10
CA ASN A 108 -16.30 9.56 -1.15
C ASN A 108 -16.89 8.74 0.02
N GLU A 109 -17.02 7.41 -0.10
CA GLU A 109 -17.46 6.55 1.01
C GLU A 109 -16.35 6.27 2.05
N LEU A 110 -15.10 6.61 1.74
CA LEU A 110 -13.94 6.33 2.60
C LEU A 110 -13.69 7.41 3.66
N ASN A 111 -14.46 8.51 3.61
CA ASN A 111 -14.36 9.67 4.51
C ASN A 111 -12.94 10.26 4.57
N LEU A 112 -12.25 10.31 3.43
CA LEU A 112 -10.90 10.86 3.33
C LEU A 112 -10.90 12.40 3.33
N GLN A 113 -9.81 12.98 3.83
CA GLN A 113 -9.57 14.42 3.78
C GLN A 113 -8.72 14.76 2.56
N GLY A 114 -9.17 15.72 1.77
CA GLY A 114 -8.50 16.16 0.53
C GLY A 114 -9.38 15.99 -0.70
N GLU A 115 -8.91 16.54 -1.82
CA GLU A 115 -9.64 16.52 -3.10
C GLU A 115 -9.07 15.49 -4.08
N ARG A 116 -7.76 15.23 -4.01
CA ARG A 116 -7.02 14.36 -4.93
C ARG A 116 -6.16 13.37 -4.16
N PHE A 117 -6.12 12.14 -4.62
CA PHE A 117 -5.39 11.04 -3.99
C PHE A 117 -4.56 10.29 -5.03
N ILE A 118 -3.31 9.94 -4.71
CA ILE A 118 -2.61 8.90 -5.45
C ILE A 118 -3.22 7.54 -5.06
N ALA A 119 -3.62 6.76 -6.07
CA ALA A 119 -4.14 5.41 -5.95
C ALA A 119 -3.10 4.39 -6.43
N TYR A 120 -2.82 3.38 -5.61
CA TYR A 120 -1.90 2.29 -5.91
C TYR A 120 -2.55 0.94 -5.64
N SER A 121 -2.48 0.01 -6.59
CA SER A 121 -2.93 -1.39 -6.45
C SER A 121 -1.71 -2.30 -6.36
N ASP A 122 -1.64 -3.14 -5.33
CA ASP A 122 -0.52 -4.07 -5.14
C ASP A 122 -0.60 -5.32 -6.04
N LYS A 123 -1.78 -5.56 -6.64
CA LYS A 123 -2.01 -6.57 -7.68
C LYS A 123 -2.06 -6.02 -9.09
N GLU A 124 -1.74 -4.74 -9.29
CA GLU A 124 -1.73 -4.10 -10.61
C GLU A 124 -3.11 -4.19 -11.30
N GLN A 125 -4.20 -4.06 -10.54
CA GLN A 125 -5.57 -3.99 -11.07
C GLN A 125 -5.76 -2.76 -11.97
N PHE A 126 -4.99 -1.72 -11.71
CA PHE A 126 -4.88 -0.49 -12.51
C PHE A 126 -3.48 0.10 -12.36
N GLU A 127 -3.07 0.94 -13.31
CA GLU A 127 -1.84 1.72 -13.23
C GLU A 127 -1.94 2.77 -12.11
N THR A 128 -0.84 3.03 -11.41
CA THR A 128 -0.83 4.05 -10.34
C THR A 128 -1.19 5.42 -10.91
N HIS A 129 -2.21 6.08 -10.37
CA HIS A 129 -2.74 7.32 -10.92
C HIS A 129 -3.32 8.23 -9.83
N ILE A 130 -3.74 9.44 -10.21
CA ILE A 130 -4.50 10.34 -9.35
C ILE A 130 -5.99 10.10 -9.53
N VAL A 131 -6.71 9.97 -8.42
CA VAL A 131 -8.17 9.90 -8.35
C VAL A 131 -8.72 11.05 -7.52
N ASP A 132 -9.81 11.65 -7.99
CA ASP A 132 -10.52 12.72 -7.29
C ASP A 132 -11.48 12.15 -6.22
N ILE A 133 -11.87 12.96 -5.24
CA ILE A 133 -12.77 12.58 -4.14
C ILE A 133 -14.14 12.04 -4.61
N ASP A 134 -14.62 12.47 -5.77
CA ASP A 134 -15.85 12.02 -6.42
C ASP A 134 -15.63 10.87 -7.42
N GLY A 135 -14.38 10.44 -7.60
CA GLY A 135 -14.00 9.31 -8.44
C GLY A 135 -14.17 7.95 -7.76
N PHE A 136 -13.54 6.95 -8.36
CA PHE A 136 -13.55 5.57 -7.89
C PHE A 136 -12.27 4.82 -8.27
N VAL A 137 -12.03 3.70 -7.60
CA VAL A 137 -11.05 2.69 -8.00
C VAL A 137 -11.76 1.40 -8.41
N GLU A 138 -11.21 0.70 -9.39
CA GLU A 138 -11.77 -0.56 -9.91
C GLU A 138 -11.03 -1.77 -9.35
N PHE A 139 -11.71 -2.92 -9.32
CA PHE A 139 -11.10 -4.21 -9.02
C PHE A 139 -11.75 -5.32 -9.86
N SER A 140 -10.98 -6.37 -10.12
CA SER A 140 -11.44 -7.61 -10.74
C SER A 140 -10.65 -8.81 -10.22
N LEU A 141 -11.25 -9.52 -9.26
CA LEU A 141 -10.60 -10.59 -8.51
C LEU A 141 -11.20 -11.96 -8.87
N LYS A 142 -10.35 -12.93 -9.17
CA LYS A 142 -10.80 -14.33 -9.21
C LYS A 142 -11.09 -14.81 -7.79
N ASN A 143 -11.70 -15.99 -7.69
CA ASN A 143 -11.96 -16.60 -6.40
C ASN A 143 -10.66 -16.79 -5.59
N MET A 144 -10.73 -16.47 -4.30
CA MET A 144 -9.63 -16.47 -3.34
C MET A 144 -8.47 -15.53 -3.66
N GLU A 145 -8.62 -14.62 -4.63
CA GLU A 145 -7.70 -13.50 -4.84
C GLU A 145 -8.09 -12.27 -3.99
N SER A 146 -7.12 -11.41 -3.78
CA SER A 146 -7.28 -10.14 -3.07
C SER A 146 -6.31 -9.08 -3.59
N ASP A 147 -6.63 -7.82 -3.32
CA ASP A 147 -5.79 -6.66 -3.65
C ASP A 147 -5.71 -5.71 -2.44
N LEU A 148 -4.57 -5.06 -2.28
CA LEU A 148 -4.41 -3.92 -1.39
C LEU A 148 -4.37 -2.64 -2.22
N ILE A 149 -5.44 -1.86 -2.15
CA ILE A 149 -5.52 -0.55 -2.78
C ILE A 149 -5.21 0.53 -1.75
N THR A 150 -4.10 1.25 -1.94
CA THR A 150 -3.72 2.38 -1.09
C THR A 150 -4.10 3.69 -1.76
N LEU A 151 -4.76 4.56 -0.99
CA LEU A 151 -5.07 5.94 -1.35
C LEU A 151 -4.35 6.87 -0.39
N SER A 152 -3.59 7.82 -0.94
CA SER A 152 -2.87 8.81 -0.15
C SER A 152 -3.11 10.20 -0.69
N PRO A 153 -3.47 11.18 0.16
CA PRO A 153 -3.81 12.51 -0.32
C PRO A 153 -2.60 13.21 -0.94
N VAL A 154 -2.86 13.97 -2.01
CA VAL A 154 -1.89 14.87 -2.61
C VAL A 154 -1.94 16.21 -1.86
N LYS A 155 -0.84 16.56 -1.20
CA LYS A 155 -0.66 17.82 -0.47
C LYS A 155 0.53 18.57 -1.07
N ASP A 156 0.33 19.83 -1.42
CA ASP A 156 1.37 20.69 -2.03
C ASP A 156 2.09 20.04 -3.22
N GLY A 157 1.33 19.36 -4.08
CA GLY A 157 1.84 18.68 -5.28
C GLY A 157 2.54 17.34 -5.02
N PHE A 158 2.49 16.82 -3.79
CA PHE A 158 3.12 15.55 -3.41
C PHE A 158 2.15 14.58 -2.73
N GLY A 159 2.20 13.30 -3.09
CA GLY A 159 1.45 12.22 -2.43
C GLY A 159 2.35 11.01 -2.22
N LEU A 160 2.17 10.24 -1.14
CA LEU A 160 3.09 9.16 -0.80
C LEU A 160 2.36 7.85 -0.49
N ILE A 161 2.70 6.79 -1.22
CA ILE A 161 2.21 5.42 -0.94
C ILE A 161 3.08 4.74 0.12
N GLY A 162 4.40 4.92 0.04
CA GLY A 162 5.37 4.28 0.94
C GLY A 162 6.21 3.22 0.23
N VAL A 163 6.83 2.33 1.00
CA VAL A 163 7.72 1.29 0.47
C VAL A 163 6.92 0.05 0.07
N ILE A 164 6.76 -0.16 -1.24
CA ILE A 164 5.87 -1.20 -1.80
C ILE A 164 6.46 -2.62 -1.76
N ASN A 165 7.64 -2.80 -1.18
CA ASN A 165 8.15 -4.12 -0.83
C ASN A 165 7.32 -4.80 0.28
N TYR A 166 6.50 -4.03 1.01
CA TYR A 166 5.70 -4.49 2.14
C TYR A 166 4.21 -4.31 1.85
N PHE A 167 3.38 -5.23 2.33
CA PHE A 167 1.93 -5.14 2.17
C PHE A 167 1.36 -3.88 2.83
N ALA A 168 1.85 -3.54 4.02
CA ALA A 168 1.48 -2.32 4.74
C ALA A 168 2.37 -1.13 4.31
N ALA A 169 2.42 -0.82 3.01
CA ALA A 169 3.34 0.18 2.44
C ALA A 169 3.27 1.56 3.14
N PRO A 170 2.09 2.16 3.43
CA PRO A 170 2.03 3.44 4.16
C PRO A 170 2.64 3.39 5.56
N ALA A 171 2.53 2.24 6.24
CA ALA A 171 3.03 2.05 7.60
C ALA A 171 4.56 1.98 7.67
N THR A 172 5.25 1.93 6.53
CA THR A 172 6.71 2.03 6.43
C THR A 172 7.23 3.48 6.53
N VAL A 173 6.35 4.47 6.41
CA VAL A 173 6.70 5.89 6.48
C VAL A 173 6.66 6.35 7.94
N GLU A 174 7.80 6.73 8.50
CA GLU A 174 7.93 7.28 9.85
C GLU A 174 7.60 8.78 9.88
N PHE A 175 7.95 9.49 8.81
CA PHE A 175 7.71 10.92 8.69
C PHE A 175 7.64 11.36 7.23
N VAL A 176 6.76 12.32 6.93
CA VAL A 176 6.72 13.02 5.65
C VAL A 176 6.26 14.46 5.89
N GLU A 177 7.00 15.43 5.34
CA GLU A 177 6.67 16.85 5.41
C GLU A 177 7.10 17.55 4.13
N VAL A 178 6.22 18.37 3.56
CA VAL A 178 6.54 19.25 2.44
C VAL A 178 6.79 20.65 2.98
N LYS A 179 7.98 21.19 2.72
CA LYS A 179 8.38 22.53 3.16
C LYS A 179 9.24 23.20 2.10
N ASP A 180 8.91 24.44 1.76
CA ASP A 180 9.68 25.27 0.83
C ASP A 180 10.01 24.55 -0.51
N GLY A 181 9.04 23.80 -1.06
CA GLY A 181 9.21 23.05 -2.31
C GLY A 181 10.08 21.80 -2.21
N THR A 182 10.37 21.33 -0.99
CA THR A 182 11.11 20.09 -0.72
C THR A 182 10.28 19.16 0.16
N CYS A 183 10.16 17.90 -0.26
CA CYS A 183 9.56 16.84 0.54
C CYS A 183 10.64 16.10 1.31
N TYR A 184 10.54 16.12 2.64
CA TYR A 184 11.41 15.41 3.57
C TYR A 184 10.72 14.12 4.02
N ILE A 185 11.38 12.98 3.84
CA ILE A 185 10.81 11.67 4.13
C ILE A 185 11.76 10.90 5.05
N SER A 186 11.20 10.30 6.09
CA SER A 186 11.88 9.28 6.90
C SER A 186 11.09 7.97 6.87
N LEU A 187 11.80 6.87 6.66
CA LEU A 187 11.25 5.52 6.52
C LEU A 187 11.71 4.63 7.68
N LYS A 188 10.91 3.61 7.99
CA LYS A 188 11.29 2.53 8.90
C LYS A 188 12.23 1.51 8.25
N SER A 189 12.20 1.41 6.92
CA SER A 189 13.04 0.49 6.15
C SER A 189 13.33 1.07 4.76
N PRO A 190 14.53 0.84 4.20
CA PRO A 190 14.80 1.07 2.79
C PRO A 190 13.97 0.15 1.88
N GLY A 191 13.93 0.47 0.59
CA GLY A 191 13.20 -0.27 -0.44
C GLY A 191 12.74 0.60 -1.59
N LEU A 192 11.82 0.08 -2.40
CA LEU A 192 11.18 0.79 -3.50
C LEU A 192 10.04 1.65 -2.96
N LEU A 193 10.30 2.95 -2.84
CA LEU A 193 9.32 3.96 -2.50
C LEU A 193 8.52 4.34 -3.74
N VAL A 194 7.18 4.43 -3.61
CA VAL A 194 6.30 4.98 -4.65
C VAL A 194 5.53 6.18 -4.10
N GLY A 195 5.38 7.19 -4.95
CA GLY A 195 4.61 8.39 -4.66
C GLY A 195 4.22 9.15 -5.92
N TYR A 196 3.49 10.23 -5.71
CA TYR A 196 3.14 11.22 -6.73
C TYR A 196 3.95 12.49 -6.51
N CYS A 197 4.43 13.06 -7.60
CA CYS A 197 5.14 14.32 -7.63
C CYS A 197 4.71 15.09 -8.88
N GLU A 198 3.94 16.17 -8.70
CA GLU A 198 3.28 16.93 -9.77
C GLU A 198 4.24 17.43 -10.84
N ASN A 199 5.44 17.83 -10.43
CA ASN A 199 6.53 18.20 -11.33
C ASN A 199 7.69 17.24 -11.19
N GLU A 200 8.47 17.05 -12.25
CA GLU A 200 9.68 16.27 -12.19
C GLU A 200 10.64 16.80 -11.10
N PRO A 201 11.11 15.96 -10.17
CA PRO A 201 12.04 16.40 -9.13
C PRO A 201 13.32 16.98 -9.73
N ARG A 202 13.69 18.19 -9.32
CA ARG A 202 15.00 18.78 -9.67
C ARG A 202 16.15 17.99 -9.05
N ARG A 203 15.90 17.41 -7.88
CA ARG A 203 16.89 16.67 -7.10
C ARG A 203 16.21 15.66 -6.20
N VAL A 204 16.72 14.45 -6.19
CA VAL A 204 16.35 13.40 -5.23
C VAL A 204 17.60 12.99 -4.47
N VAL A 205 17.57 13.12 -3.16
CA VAL A 205 18.65 12.74 -2.24
C VAL A 205 18.18 11.60 -1.37
N CYS A 206 18.98 10.54 -1.25
CA CYS A 206 18.77 9.45 -0.28
C CYS A 206 20.05 9.24 0.52
N GLY A 207 19.96 9.23 1.85
CA GLY A 207 21.13 9.05 2.73
C GLY A 207 22.26 10.08 2.50
N GLY A 208 21.91 11.30 2.09
CA GLY A 208 22.86 12.37 1.77
C GLY A 208 23.53 12.26 0.39
N LYS A 209 23.12 11.32 -0.46
CA LYS A 209 23.64 11.15 -1.83
C LYS A 209 22.58 11.52 -2.86
N ASN A 210 22.97 12.24 -3.91
CA ASN A 210 22.10 12.48 -5.06
C ASN A 210 21.87 11.18 -5.83
N LEU A 211 20.62 10.90 -6.17
CA LEU A 211 20.22 9.76 -6.97
C LEU A 211 20.26 10.10 -8.47
N THR A 212 20.45 9.06 -9.29
CA THR A 212 20.46 9.18 -10.75
C THR A 212 19.07 8.92 -11.33
N ARG A 213 18.60 9.75 -12.26
CA ARG A 213 17.34 9.52 -12.96
C ARG A 213 17.48 8.37 -13.96
N THR A 214 16.47 7.51 -14.02
CA THR A 214 16.32 6.45 -15.02
C THR A 214 14.90 6.44 -15.61
N GLU A 215 14.76 5.91 -16.84
CA GLU A 215 13.46 5.74 -17.52
C GLU A 215 12.75 4.42 -17.15
N SER A 216 13.48 3.48 -16.55
CA SER A 216 12.96 2.17 -16.14
C SER A 216 12.73 2.10 -14.63
N LEU A 217 12.23 0.95 -14.14
CA LEU A 217 12.16 0.68 -12.71
C LEU A 217 13.53 0.95 -12.05
N PRO A 218 13.61 1.80 -11.01
CA PRO A 218 14.88 2.24 -10.48
C PRO A 218 15.61 1.12 -9.77
N ALA A 219 16.90 0.96 -10.10
CA ALA A 219 17.85 0.20 -9.30
C ALA A 219 18.35 1.03 -8.11
N MET A 220 19.06 0.39 -7.19
CA MET A 220 19.65 1.04 -6.02
C MET A 220 20.49 2.26 -6.43
N GLY A 221 20.24 3.41 -5.80
CA GLY A 221 20.91 4.67 -6.15
C GLY A 221 20.25 5.45 -7.29
N CYS A 222 19.11 4.98 -7.80
CA CYS A 222 18.36 5.64 -8.87
C CYS A 222 16.92 5.97 -8.45
N TYR A 223 16.31 6.87 -9.21
CA TYR A 223 14.87 7.15 -9.19
C TYR A 223 14.33 7.22 -10.62
N SER A 224 13.03 6.99 -10.79
CA SER A 224 12.31 7.26 -12.03
C SER A 224 11.15 8.21 -11.77
N TRP A 225 10.82 9.00 -12.78
CA TRP A 225 9.65 9.87 -12.78
C TRP A 225 8.99 9.77 -14.16
N HIS A 226 7.74 9.28 -14.19
CA HIS A 226 6.95 9.10 -15.40
C HIS A 226 5.50 9.45 -15.09
N GLU A 227 4.88 10.33 -15.89
CA GLU A 227 3.49 10.76 -15.71
C GLU A 227 3.16 11.18 -14.26
N SER A 228 4.07 11.93 -13.63
CA SER A 228 3.96 12.38 -12.23
C SER A 228 4.08 11.27 -11.18
N ILE A 229 4.30 10.01 -11.56
CA ILE A 229 4.59 8.92 -10.63
C ILE A 229 6.10 8.87 -10.37
N LEU A 230 6.47 9.05 -9.11
CA LEU A 230 7.83 8.99 -8.62
C LEU A 230 8.09 7.62 -8.00
N SER A 231 9.10 6.91 -8.50
CA SER A 231 9.64 5.71 -7.88
C SER A 231 11.08 5.95 -7.44
N VAL A 232 11.42 5.60 -6.21
CA VAL A 232 12.78 5.76 -5.66
C VAL A 232 13.24 4.43 -5.07
N CYS A 233 14.36 3.91 -5.55
CA CYS A 233 15.00 2.75 -4.91
C CYS A 233 15.92 3.25 -3.78
N ALA A 234 15.35 3.37 -2.59
CA ALA A 234 16.02 3.91 -1.41
C ALA A 234 16.97 2.86 -0.80
N ASP A 235 18.25 3.23 -0.63
CA ASP A 235 19.26 2.46 0.10
C ASP A 235 19.45 2.97 1.55
N SER A 236 18.75 4.04 1.91
CA SER A 236 18.72 4.66 3.23
C SER A 236 17.28 4.96 3.63
N THR A 237 17.07 5.29 4.91
CA THR A 237 15.76 5.62 5.45
C THR A 237 15.40 7.10 5.34
N ASN A 238 16.35 7.99 5.06
CA ASN A 238 16.09 9.43 4.96
C ASN A 238 16.23 9.91 3.52
N MET A 239 15.25 10.70 3.07
CA MET A 239 15.21 11.25 1.71
C MET A 239 14.76 12.70 1.69
N GLU A 240 15.25 13.41 0.68
CA GLU A 240 14.84 14.76 0.32
C GLU A 240 14.50 14.80 -1.17
N ILE A 241 13.29 15.22 -1.52
CA ILE A 241 12.83 15.31 -2.90
C ILE A 241 12.48 16.78 -3.17
N GLN A 242 13.28 17.43 -4.00
CA GLN A 242 13.08 18.84 -4.34
C GLN A 242 12.23 18.97 -5.60
N THR A 243 11.03 19.52 -5.46
CA THR A 243 10.00 19.58 -6.52
C THR A 243 9.84 20.98 -7.11
N MET A 244 10.10 22.04 -6.34
CA MET A 244 9.99 23.43 -6.77
C MET A 244 11.09 24.33 -6.23
N GLY A 245 11.25 25.46 -6.91
CA GLY A 245 11.93 26.68 -6.50
C GLY A 245 11.52 27.77 -7.47
#